data_AF-A0A229RAA5-F1
#
_entry.id   AF-A0A229RAA5-F1
#
_cell.length_a   1.000
_cell.length_b   1.000
_cell.length_c   1.000
_cell.angle_alpha   90.00
_cell.angle_beta   90.00
_cell.angle_gamma   90.00
#
_symmetry.space_group_name_H-M   'P 1'
#
loop_
_entity.id
_entity.type
_entity.pdbx_description
1 polymer ?
#
loop_
_entity_poly.entity_id
_entity_poly.type
_entity_poly.pdbx_seq_one_letter_code
_entity_poly.pdbx_strand_id
1 'polypeptide(L)'
;MTVAELGQSEDSKALMPGDPDAVFENARVLHERARDALAAGDALKRIDTGAWQGSSSNQFHDDHQTGVPRWGAAGDLLDNAALALTDLANCLAWAQAQAAEAIAQWKQGDADTQRVVEAHGRAAAEADAPA
;
A
#
# COMPACT_ATOMS: atom_id res chain seq x y z
N MET A 1 -1.26 -17.65 -6.92
CA MET A 1 -2.50 -17.52 -6.13
C MET A 1 -3.59 -17.04 -7.06
N THR A 2 -4.71 -17.76 -7.12
CA THR A 2 -5.91 -17.30 -7.83
C THR A 2 -6.67 -16.37 -6.89
N VAL A 3 -7.12 -15.22 -7.41
CA VAL A 3 -8.01 -14.30 -6.66
C VAL A 3 -9.36 -15.00 -6.50
N ALA A 4 -9.93 -14.97 -5.29
CA ALA A 4 -11.25 -15.54 -5.05
C ALA A 4 -12.34 -14.59 -5.57
N GLU A 5 -13.40 -15.17 -6.13
CA GLU A 5 -14.58 -14.40 -6.53
C GLU A 5 -15.56 -14.22 -5.37
N LEU A 6 -16.49 -13.28 -5.53
CA LEU A 6 -17.57 -13.10 -4.57
C LEU A 6 -18.36 -14.40 -4.39
N GLY A 7 -18.63 -14.77 -3.15
CA GLY A 7 -19.31 -16.03 -2.79
C GLY A 7 -18.38 -17.25 -2.67
N GLN A 8 -17.11 -17.16 -3.07
CA GLN A 8 -16.14 -18.25 -2.90
C GLN A 8 -15.36 -18.15 -1.58
N SER A 9 -15.31 -16.96 -0.98
CA SER A 9 -14.60 -16.70 0.27
C SER A 9 -15.32 -15.65 1.10
N GLU A 10 -15.14 -15.73 2.41
CA GLU A 10 -15.56 -14.70 3.37
C GLU A 10 -14.39 -13.80 3.81
N ASP A 11 -13.18 -14.11 3.35
CA ASP A 11 -11.98 -13.31 3.57
C ASP A 11 -11.84 -12.23 2.48
N SER A 12 -11.91 -10.96 2.88
CA SER A 12 -11.73 -9.83 1.96
C SER A 12 -10.35 -9.80 1.31
N LYS A 13 -9.31 -10.35 1.97
CA LYS A 13 -7.97 -10.46 1.40
C LYS A 13 -7.86 -11.55 0.34
N ALA A 14 -8.79 -12.51 0.31
CA ALA A 14 -8.86 -13.49 -0.78
C ALA A 14 -9.42 -12.87 -2.06
N LEU A 15 -10.36 -11.93 -1.94
CA LEU A 15 -10.92 -11.15 -3.07
C LEU A 15 -9.96 -10.03 -3.49
N MET A 16 -9.35 -9.34 -2.53
CA MET A 16 -8.40 -8.24 -2.76
C MET A 16 -7.04 -8.56 -2.13
N PRO A 17 -6.18 -9.34 -2.82
CA PRO A 17 -4.89 -9.74 -2.26
C PRO A 17 -3.97 -8.57 -2.00
N GLY A 18 -3.27 -8.66 -0.88
CA GLY A 18 -2.23 -7.72 -0.49
C GLY A 18 -2.22 -7.45 1.01
N ASP A 19 -1.20 -6.73 1.43
CA ASP A 19 -1.00 -6.35 2.83
C ASP A 19 -0.76 -4.83 2.92
N PRO A 20 -1.82 -4.03 3.14
CA PRO A 20 -1.70 -2.59 3.28
C PRO A 20 -0.68 -2.18 4.35
N ASP A 21 -0.64 -2.89 5.48
CA ASP A 21 0.23 -2.56 6.60
C ASP A 21 1.70 -2.75 6.23
N ALA A 22 2.03 -3.82 5.50
CA ALA A 22 3.38 -4.02 4.97
C ALA A 22 3.78 -2.94 3.96
N VAL A 23 2.83 -2.45 3.14
CA VAL A 23 3.09 -1.34 2.19
C VAL A 23 3.31 -0.03 2.95
N PHE A 24 2.51 0.27 3.98
CA PHE A 24 2.71 1.42 4.86
C PHE A 24 4.07 1.38 5.55
N GLU A 25 4.48 0.21 6.02
CA GLU A 25 5.78 0.03 6.68
C GLU A 25 6.93 0.31 5.71
N ASN A 26 6.84 -0.17 4.47
CA ASN A 26 7.81 0.16 3.42
C ASN A 26 7.84 1.67 3.12
N ALA A 27 6.68 2.32 3.06
CA ALA A 27 6.59 3.77 2.88
C ALA A 27 7.29 4.52 4.03
N ARG A 28 7.04 4.12 5.28
CA ARG A 28 7.70 4.68 6.47
C ARG A 28 9.22 4.57 6.39
N VAL A 29 9.74 3.40 6.02
CA VAL A 29 11.19 3.17 5.87
C VAL A 29 11.79 4.04 4.76
N LEU A 30 11.10 4.19 3.61
CA LEU A 30 11.58 5.09 2.55
C LEU A 30 11.61 6.55 3.00
N HIS A 31 10.60 6.97 3.77
CA HIS A 31 10.57 8.32 4.34
C HIS A 31 11.73 8.59 5.29
N GLU A 32 12.07 7.62 6.14
CA GLU A 32 13.23 7.74 7.04
C GLU A 32 14.54 7.83 6.25
N ARG A 33 14.70 7.00 5.22
CA ARG A 33 15.87 7.06 4.33
C ARG A 33 15.96 8.37 3.56
N ALA A 34 14.82 8.95 3.18
CA ALA A 34 14.79 10.27 2.55
C ALA A 34 15.39 11.33 3.48
N ARG A 35 14.96 11.34 4.75
CA ARG A 35 15.51 12.24 5.79
C ARG A 35 17.00 12.04 6.01
N ASP A 36 17.45 10.79 6.08
CA ASP A 36 18.87 10.47 6.24
C ASP A 36 19.70 10.96 5.06
N ALA A 37 19.21 10.79 3.83
CA ALA A 37 19.89 11.25 2.62
C ALA A 37 19.98 12.79 2.56
N LEU A 38 18.89 13.50 2.89
CA LEU A 38 18.90 14.96 3.00
C LEU A 38 19.87 15.45 4.08
N ALA A 39 19.85 14.82 5.26
CA ALA A 39 20.75 15.15 6.36
C ALA A 39 22.22 14.91 6.00
N ALA A 40 22.53 13.83 5.27
CA ALA A 40 23.87 13.56 4.75
C ALA A 40 24.30 14.64 3.75
N GLY A 41 23.43 15.03 2.82
CA GLY A 41 23.69 16.13 1.88
C GLY A 41 23.99 17.45 2.61
N ASP A 42 23.20 17.79 3.63
CA ASP A 42 23.39 19.00 4.42
C ASP A 42 24.63 18.95 5.33
N ALA A 43 25.02 17.77 5.81
CA ALA A 43 26.28 17.58 6.53
C ALA A 43 27.47 17.79 5.59
N LEU A 44 27.43 17.21 4.39
CA LEU A 44 28.49 17.37 3.39
C LEU A 44 28.62 18.83 2.94
N LYS A 45 27.51 19.57 2.74
CA LYS A 45 27.53 21.02 2.42
C LYS A 45 28.31 21.86 3.44
N ARG A 46 28.35 21.42 4.71
CA ARG A 46 28.99 22.15 5.82
C ARG A 46 30.48 21.90 5.94
N ILE A 47 31.05 21.00 5.13
CA ILE A 47 32.50 20.74 5.16
C ILE A 47 33.24 21.95 4.59
N ASP A 48 34.05 22.57 5.45
CA ASP A 48 34.99 23.65 5.09
C ASP A 48 36.41 23.08 5.04
N THR A 49 37.09 23.24 3.91
CA THR A 49 38.47 22.79 3.70
C THR A 49 39.52 23.80 4.17
N GLY A 50 39.10 24.98 4.62
CA GLY A 50 39.97 26.02 5.18
C GLY A 50 41.06 26.45 4.19
N ALA A 51 42.31 26.42 4.63
CA ALA A 51 43.46 26.84 3.82
C ALA A 51 44.06 25.72 2.93
N TRP A 52 43.39 24.57 2.80
CA TRP A 52 43.88 23.45 2.00
C TRP A 52 43.97 23.84 0.51
N GLN A 53 45.14 23.61 -0.09
CA GLN A 53 45.44 24.00 -1.47
C GLN A 53 46.24 22.90 -2.18
N GLY A 54 46.22 22.92 -3.51
CA GLY A 54 46.91 21.96 -4.38
C GLY A 54 45.95 21.04 -5.13
N SER A 55 46.48 20.16 -5.98
CA SER A 55 45.66 19.35 -6.90
C SER A 55 44.66 18.44 -6.17
N SER A 56 45.01 17.92 -4.99
CA SER A 56 44.11 17.09 -4.18
C SER A 56 42.91 17.88 -3.64
N SER A 57 43.09 19.16 -3.28
CA SER A 57 41.99 20.02 -2.85
C SER A 57 41.05 20.32 -4.02
N ASN A 58 41.59 20.57 -5.21
CA ASN A 58 40.78 20.81 -6.40
C ASN A 58 39.92 19.59 -6.74
N GLN A 59 40.52 18.38 -6.75
CA GLN A 59 39.78 17.15 -7.00
C GLN A 59 38.67 16.92 -5.97
N PHE A 60 38.95 17.18 -4.69
CA PHE A 60 37.92 17.13 -3.65
C PHE A 60 36.76 18.08 -3.95
N HIS A 61 37.04 19.34 -4.30
CA HIS A 61 35.99 20.31 -4.61
C HIS A 61 35.17 19.93 -5.84
N ASP A 62 35.79 19.37 -6.87
CA ASP A 62 35.10 18.88 -8.07
C ASP A 62 34.15 17.72 -7.74
N ASP A 63 34.62 16.74 -6.96
CA ASP A 63 33.80 15.61 -6.52
C ASP A 63 32.70 16.06 -5.55
N HIS A 64 33.00 17.00 -4.65
CA HIS A 64 32.06 17.54 -3.67
C HIS A 64 30.90 18.30 -4.33
N GLN A 65 31.18 19.10 -5.37
CA GLN A 65 30.17 19.81 -6.15
C GLN A 65 29.15 18.88 -6.82
N THR A 66 29.55 17.64 -7.15
CA THR A 66 28.65 16.64 -7.75
C THR A 66 28.03 15.69 -6.73
N GLY A 67 28.77 15.33 -5.68
CA GLY A 67 28.35 14.41 -4.64
C GLY A 67 27.25 14.98 -3.74
N VAL A 68 27.35 16.25 -3.36
CA VAL A 68 26.36 16.91 -2.49
C VAL A 68 24.95 16.96 -3.12
N PRO A 69 24.77 17.44 -4.37
CA PRO A 69 23.46 17.45 -5.00
C PRO A 69 22.83 16.06 -5.16
N ARG A 70 23.65 15.00 -5.33
CA ARG A 70 23.14 13.62 -5.46
C ARG A 70 22.46 13.13 -4.19
N TRP A 71 22.93 13.51 -3.01
CA TRP A 71 22.26 13.17 -1.75
C TRP A 71 20.91 13.88 -1.61
N GLY A 72 20.82 15.14 -2.04
CA GLY A 72 19.55 15.86 -2.14
C GLY A 72 18.57 15.15 -3.06
N ALA A 73 18.99 14.87 -4.29
CA ALA A 73 18.17 14.17 -5.27
C ALA A 73 17.74 12.76 -4.80
N ALA A 74 18.63 12.03 -4.12
CA ALA A 74 18.27 10.74 -3.53
C ALA A 74 17.19 10.89 -2.44
N GLY A 75 17.32 11.90 -1.59
CA GLY A 75 16.29 12.25 -0.59
C GLY A 75 14.93 12.49 -1.23
N ASP A 76 14.88 13.38 -2.22
CA ASP A 76 13.63 13.73 -2.92
C ASP A 76 13.00 12.52 -3.63
N LEU A 77 13.81 11.66 -4.25
CA LEU A 77 13.31 10.45 -4.91
C LEU A 77 12.74 9.43 -3.91
N LEU A 78 13.39 9.27 -2.76
CA LEU A 78 12.92 8.39 -1.68
C LEU A 78 11.62 8.90 -1.05
N ASP A 79 11.50 10.21 -0.84
CA ASP A 79 10.29 10.86 -0.32
C ASP A 79 9.11 10.68 -1.28
N ASN A 80 9.32 10.92 -2.57
CA ASN A 80 8.30 10.70 -3.60
C ASN A 80 7.86 9.22 -3.68
N ALA A 81 8.81 8.28 -3.54
CA ALA A 81 8.48 6.86 -3.50
C ALA A 81 7.68 6.49 -2.24
N ALA A 82 8.01 7.08 -1.09
CA ALA A 82 7.25 6.90 0.15
C ALA A 82 5.80 7.40 0.01
N LEU A 83 5.59 8.56 -0.61
CA LEU A 83 4.25 9.09 -0.91
C LEU A 83 3.45 8.15 -1.81
N ALA A 84 4.05 7.68 -2.90
CA ALA A 84 3.38 6.75 -3.82
C ALA A 84 2.98 5.43 -3.14
N LEU A 85 3.84 4.88 -2.27
CA LEU A 85 3.50 3.69 -1.49
C LEU A 85 2.40 3.96 -0.46
N THR A 86 2.39 5.15 0.15
CA THR A 86 1.33 5.56 1.09
C THR A 86 -0.03 5.61 0.37
N ASP A 87 -0.10 6.20 -0.81
CA ASP A 87 -1.32 6.24 -1.63
C ASP A 87 -1.78 4.84 -2.04
N LEU A 88 -0.84 3.98 -2.43
CA LEU A 88 -1.14 2.59 -2.75
C LEU A 88 -1.70 1.83 -1.54
N ALA A 89 -1.09 1.99 -0.36
CA ALA A 89 -1.54 1.33 0.87
C ALA A 89 -2.95 1.78 1.26
N ASN A 90 -3.24 3.08 1.16
CA ASN A 90 -4.58 3.63 1.37
C ASN A 90 -5.61 3.04 0.39
N CYS A 91 -5.27 3.00 -0.91
CA CYS A 91 -6.14 2.45 -1.94
C CYS A 91 -6.42 0.97 -1.71
N LEU A 92 -5.41 0.19 -1.35
CA LEU A 92 -5.54 -1.24 -1.05
C LEU A 92 -6.41 -1.48 0.19
N ALA A 93 -6.21 -0.71 1.26
CA ALA A 93 -7.03 -0.79 2.46
C ALA A 93 -8.50 -0.46 2.16
N TRP A 94 -8.75 0.59 1.37
CA TRP A 94 -10.09 0.93 0.90
C TRP A 94 -10.71 -0.21 0.08
N ALA A 95 -9.99 -0.78 -0.88
CA ALA A 95 -10.48 -1.88 -1.70
C ALA A 95 -10.81 -3.13 -0.85
N GLN A 96 -9.98 -3.45 0.16
CA GLN A 96 -10.26 -4.55 1.09
C GLN A 96 -11.51 -4.28 1.96
N ALA A 97 -11.76 -3.03 2.36
CA ALA A 97 -13.00 -2.66 3.05
C ALA A 97 -14.23 -2.82 2.14
N GLN A 98 -14.15 -2.38 0.89
CA GLN A 98 -15.22 -2.58 -0.10
C GLN A 98 -15.49 -4.06 -0.39
N ALA A 99 -14.45 -4.90 -0.43
CA ALA A 99 -14.61 -6.35 -0.56
C ALA A 99 -15.35 -6.96 0.65
N ALA A 100 -15.06 -6.49 1.87
CA ALA A 100 -15.77 -6.93 3.06
C ALA A 100 -17.27 -6.54 3.02
N GLU A 101 -17.58 -5.32 2.57
CA GLU A 101 -18.96 -4.86 2.36
C GLU A 101 -19.69 -5.72 1.32
N ALA A 102 -19.04 -6.01 0.19
CA ALA A 102 -19.60 -6.86 -0.86
C ALA A 102 -19.89 -8.28 -0.36
N ILE A 103 -18.97 -8.87 0.43
CA ILE A 103 -19.15 -10.18 1.07
C ILE A 103 -20.37 -10.16 1.99
N ALA A 104 -20.54 -9.12 2.81
CA ALA A 104 -21.69 -9.00 3.70
C ALA A 104 -23.01 -8.93 2.94
N GLN A 105 -23.07 -8.14 1.87
CA GLN A 105 -24.25 -8.03 1.01
C GLN A 105 -24.57 -9.35 0.30
N TRP A 106 -23.54 -10.04 -0.21
CA TRP A 106 -23.70 -11.35 -0.84
C TRP A 106 -24.31 -12.37 0.12
N LYS A 107 -23.76 -12.49 1.33
CA LYS A 107 -24.29 -13.40 2.35
C LYS A 107 -25.74 -13.11 2.70
N GLN A 108 -26.09 -11.83 2.81
CA GLN A 108 -27.47 -11.44 3.08
C GLN A 108 -28.40 -11.85 1.93
N GLY A 109 -28.02 -11.56 0.69
CA GLY A 109 -28.80 -11.94 -0.49
C GLY A 109 -28.96 -13.45 -0.66
N ASP A 110 -27.92 -14.23 -0.37
CA ASP A 110 -27.97 -15.69 -0.42
C ASP A 110 -28.93 -16.24 0.65
N ALA A 111 -28.84 -15.75 1.88
CA ALA A 111 -29.74 -16.14 2.96
C ALA A 111 -31.20 -15.75 2.68
N ASP A 112 -31.45 -14.56 2.13
CA ASP A 112 -32.79 -14.13 1.74
C ASP A 112 -33.35 -15.01 0.61
N THR A 113 -32.52 -15.35 -0.37
CA THR A 113 -32.89 -16.27 -1.45
C THR A 113 -33.27 -17.65 -0.92
N GLN A 114 -32.44 -18.24 -0.05
CA GLN A 114 -32.72 -19.54 0.58
C GLN A 114 -34.05 -19.54 1.34
N ARG A 115 -34.31 -18.49 2.14
CA ARG A 115 -35.59 -18.34 2.87
C ARG A 115 -36.80 -18.31 1.94
N VAL A 116 -36.70 -17.57 0.84
CA VAL A 116 -37.79 -17.48 -0.15
C VAL A 116 -38.02 -18.83 -0.83
N VAL A 117 -36.95 -19.53 -1.24
CA VAL A 117 -37.04 -20.87 -1.84
C VAL A 117 -37.69 -21.88 -0.88
N GLU A 118 -37.27 -21.88 0.39
CA GLU A 118 -37.85 -22.76 1.42
C GLU A 118 -39.32 -22.43 1.72
N ALA A 119 -39.69 -21.14 1.79
CA ALA A 119 -41.07 -20.72 1.97
C ALA A 119 -41.94 -21.16 0.79
N HIS A 120 -41.46 -20.97 -0.44
CA HIS A 120 -42.15 -21.43 -1.64
C HIS A 120 -42.30 -22.96 -1.67
N GLY A 121 -41.24 -23.70 -1.33
CA GLY A 121 -41.28 -25.16 -1.26
C GLY A 121 -42.28 -25.69 -0.23
N ARG A 122 -42.36 -25.07 0.94
CA ARG A 122 -43.38 -25.39 1.96
C ARG A 122 -44.80 -25.09 1.48
N ALA A 123 -45.02 -23.92 0.89
CA ALA A 123 -46.34 -23.54 0.37
C ALA A 123 -46.81 -24.48 -0.75
N ALA A 124 -45.91 -24.91 -1.64
CA ALA A 124 -46.22 -25.88 -2.68
C ALA A 124 -46.58 -27.26 -2.08
N ALA A 125 -45.82 -27.75 -1.10
CA ALA A 125 -46.09 -29.01 -0.42
C ALA A 125 -47.43 -29.01 0.36
N GLU A 126 -47.79 -27.88 0.97
CA GLU A 126 -49.08 -27.69 1.63
C GLU A 126 -50.25 -27.70 0.62
N ALA A 127 -50.05 -27.12 -0.56
CA ALA A 127 -51.07 -27.12 -1.62
C ALA A 127 -51.30 -28.52 -2.23
N ASP A 128 -50.27 -29.36 -2.28
CA ASP A 128 -50.32 -30.72 -2.84
C ASP A 128 -50.77 -31.80 -1.83
N ALA A 129 -51.01 -31.44 -0.56
CA ALA A 129 -51.43 -32.38 0.47
C ALA A 129 -52.90 -32.82 0.29
N PRO A 130 -53.22 -34.13 0.26
CA PRO A 130 -54.60 -34.60 0.16
C PRO A 130 -55.39 -34.27 1.43
N ALA A 131 -56.67 -33.93 1.25
CA ALA A 131 -57.63 -33.58 2.31
C ALA A 131 -57.94 -34.73 3.28
#